data_AF-A0A428ZES2-F1
#
_entry.id   AF-A0A428ZES2-F1
#
_cell.length_a   1.000
_cell.length_b   1.000
_cell.length_c   1.000
_cell.angle_alpha   90.00
_cell.angle_beta   90.00
_cell.angle_gamma   90.00
#
_symmetry.space_group_name_H-M   'P 1'
#
loop_
_entity.id
_entity.type
_entity.pdbx_description
1 polymer ?
#
loop_
_entity_poly.entity_id
_entity_poly.type
_entity_poly.pdbx_seq_one_letter_code
_entity_poly.pdbx_strand_id
1 'polypeptide(L)'
;MTADIDKAASFMATHARVLDRRRFELLMGTTDANTVLAAVDGYRNPDGGYGWGLEPDLRAAESQPGGALHAMEVFAEIGTTTPRAVELCDWLETISLPDGGVPFALPVADPAGCAPFWLQVDPKQSALQSTAFVTAVALRVAEQDPAVAEHPWLRKAVDYCFRAIDAINDRPFAIEMCFAIQMLDAAHSTYSEAQGLLDKLGQYIPADGMVPVAGGKEGETLRALDFSPLPDRPSRRLFKPELIAAELERVAGEQKEDGGWTVDFHNYSPAAELEWRGYRTVSAVSILRHNSALG
;
A
#
# COMPACT_ATOMS: atom_id res chain seq x y z
N MET A 1 -4.19 25.24 5.87
CA MET A 1 -5.60 24.79 5.90
C MET A 1 -5.65 23.47 6.63
N THR A 2 -6.69 23.21 7.43
CA THR A 2 -6.85 21.94 8.16
C THR A 2 -7.94 21.11 7.49
N ALA A 3 -7.77 19.78 7.47
CA ALA A 3 -8.79 18.87 6.99
C ALA A 3 -10.02 18.87 7.92
N ASP A 4 -11.22 18.77 7.36
CA ASP A 4 -12.49 18.69 8.07
C ASP A 4 -12.90 17.23 8.28
N ILE A 5 -12.76 16.73 9.50
CA ILE A 5 -12.97 15.31 9.84
C ILE A 5 -14.45 14.93 9.83
N ASP A 6 -15.35 15.86 10.16
CA ASP A 6 -16.79 15.60 10.13
C ASP A 6 -17.27 15.45 8.68
N LYS A 7 -16.72 16.24 7.75
CA LYS A 7 -16.93 16.04 6.32
C LYS A 7 -16.32 14.73 5.82
N ALA A 8 -15.11 14.38 6.27
CA ALA A 8 -14.52 13.09 5.93
C ALA A 8 -15.41 11.93 6.40
N ALA A 9 -15.92 11.98 7.63
CA ALA A 9 -16.85 10.98 8.17
C ALA A 9 -18.15 10.91 7.35
N SER A 10 -18.69 12.06 6.94
CA SER A 10 -19.87 12.15 6.08
C SER A 10 -19.62 11.53 4.70
N PHE A 11 -18.45 11.78 4.10
CA PHE A 11 -18.01 11.15 2.86
C PHE A 11 -17.93 9.63 3.01
N MET A 12 -17.26 9.15 4.06
CA MET A 12 -17.12 7.71 4.34
C MET A 12 -18.49 7.02 4.46
N ALA A 13 -19.42 7.63 5.20
CA ALA A 13 -20.76 7.07 5.41
C ALA A 13 -21.59 6.96 4.11
N THR A 14 -21.38 7.87 3.16
CA THR A 14 -22.24 8.02 1.97
C THR A 14 -21.65 7.40 0.70
N HIS A 15 -20.32 7.36 0.56
CA HIS A 15 -19.67 6.98 -0.70
C HIS A 15 -18.71 5.78 -0.57
N ALA A 16 -18.00 5.63 0.55
CA ALA A 16 -16.98 4.59 0.68
C ALA A 16 -17.59 3.19 0.79
N ARG A 17 -16.85 2.15 0.39
CA ARG A 17 -17.22 0.75 0.68
C ARG A 17 -17.11 0.45 2.17
N VAL A 18 -17.76 -0.63 2.62
CA VAL A 18 -17.83 -0.99 4.05
C VAL A 18 -16.45 -1.14 4.68
N LEU A 19 -15.49 -1.74 3.96
CA LEU A 19 -14.13 -1.91 4.46
C LEU A 19 -13.48 -0.58 4.86
N ASP A 20 -13.46 0.41 3.95
CA ASP A 20 -12.79 1.68 4.22
C ASP A 20 -13.52 2.49 5.30
N ARG A 21 -14.85 2.33 5.44
CA ARG A 21 -15.59 2.89 6.60
C ARG A 21 -15.08 2.33 7.92
N ARG A 22 -14.88 1.01 8.00
CA ARG A 22 -14.40 0.36 9.22
C ARG A 22 -12.94 0.70 9.52
N ARG A 23 -12.10 0.81 8.49
CA ARG A 23 -10.72 1.32 8.62
C ARG A 23 -10.69 2.76 9.12
N PHE A 24 -11.57 3.63 8.62
CA PHE A 24 -11.72 4.99 9.10
C PHE A 24 -12.19 5.05 10.56
N GLU A 25 -13.22 4.28 10.94
CA GLU A 25 -13.67 4.21 12.32
C GLU A 25 -12.57 3.72 13.26
N LEU A 26 -11.77 2.73 12.84
CA LEU A 26 -10.63 2.23 13.61
C LEU A 26 -9.58 3.32 13.78
N LEU A 27 -9.25 4.02 12.69
CA LEU A 27 -8.36 5.16 12.72
C LEU A 27 -8.88 6.26 13.67
N MET A 28 -10.19 6.47 13.75
CA MET A 28 -10.78 7.45 14.67
C MET A 28 -10.99 6.92 16.11
N GLY A 29 -10.69 5.64 16.37
CA GLY A 29 -10.88 5.02 17.68
C GLY A 29 -12.35 4.77 18.05
N THR A 30 -13.24 4.67 17.05
CA THR A 30 -14.69 4.49 17.24
C THR A 30 -15.16 3.07 16.95
N THR A 31 -14.25 2.16 16.58
CA THR A 31 -14.52 0.72 16.40
C THR A 31 -13.34 -0.13 16.86
N ASP A 32 -13.52 -1.45 16.85
CA ASP A 32 -12.49 -2.41 17.25
C ASP A 32 -11.89 -3.21 16.06
N ALA A 33 -10.79 -3.91 16.34
CA ALA A 33 -10.10 -4.76 15.37
C ALA A 33 -11.04 -5.81 14.73
N ASN A 34 -11.91 -6.43 15.52
CA ASN A 34 -12.81 -7.49 15.05
C ASN A 34 -13.80 -6.98 14.00
N THR A 35 -14.25 -5.74 14.13
CA THR A 35 -15.17 -5.12 13.17
C THR A 35 -14.50 -4.89 11.82
N VAL A 36 -13.23 -4.47 11.81
CA VAL A 36 -12.47 -4.29 10.56
C VAL A 36 -12.11 -5.65 9.94
N LEU A 37 -11.73 -6.62 10.76
CA LEU A 37 -11.46 -8.00 10.34
C LEU A 37 -12.70 -8.63 9.66
N ALA A 38 -13.88 -8.46 10.23
CA ALA A 38 -15.13 -8.95 9.64
C ALA A 38 -15.43 -8.28 8.28
N ALA A 39 -15.04 -7.01 8.08
CA ALA A 39 -15.24 -6.32 6.82
C ALA A 39 -14.28 -6.80 5.73
N VAL A 40 -13.00 -7.04 6.06
CA VAL A 40 -12.02 -7.54 5.08
C VAL A 40 -12.26 -9.00 4.73
N ASP A 41 -12.84 -9.80 5.64
CA ASP A 41 -13.22 -11.19 5.38
C ASP A 41 -14.23 -11.35 4.23
N GLY A 42 -14.98 -10.29 3.89
CA GLY A 42 -15.85 -10.28 2.71
C GLY A 42 -15.10 -10.44 1.38
N TYR A 43 -13.77 -10.26 1.38
CA TYR A 43 -12.89 -10.41 0.23
C TYR A 43 -11.99 -11.65 0.30
N ARG A 44 -12.09 -12.44 1.38
CA ARG A 44 -11.23 -13.59 1.64
C ARG A 44 -11.70 -14.83 0.88
N ASN A 45 -10.78 -15.54 0.26
CA ASN A 45 -11.04 -16.82 -0.42
C ASN A 45 -10.69 -18.03 0.47
N PRO A 46 -11.21 -19.23 0.13
CA PRO A 46 -10.90 -20.47 0.87
C PRO A 46 -9.41 -20.86 0.84
N ASP A 47 -8.64 -20.37 -0.12
CA ASP A 47 -7.20 -20.63 -0.26
C ASP A 47 -6.33 -19.78 0.67
N GLY A 48 -6.93 -18.88 1.46
CA GLY A 48 -6.22 -17.95 2.36
C GLY A 48 -5.85 -16.61 1.72
N GLY A 49 -5.99 -16.49 0.40
CA GLY A 49 -5.77 -15.25 -0.32
C GLY A 49 -7.00 -14.34 -0.35
N TYR A 50 -6.83 -13.18 -0.99
CA TYR A 50 -7.85 -12.13 -1.07
C TYR A 50 -8.06 -11.66 -2.52
N GLY A 51 -9.32 -11.46 -2.90
CA GLY A 51 -9.75 -11.09 -4.25
C GLY A 51 -10.98 -10.20 -4.23
N TRP A 52 -11.94 -10.45 -5.12
CA TRP A 52 -13.26 -9.81 -5.17
C TRP A 52 -13.25 -8.29 -5.31
N GLY A 53 -12.26 -7.74 -6.05
CA GLY A 53 -12.12 -6.29 -6.19
C GLY A 53 -11.66 -5.59 -4.92
N LEU A 54 -10.96 -6.29 -4.01
CA LEU A 54 -10.34 -5.67 -2.86
C LEU A 54 -9.33 -4.58 -3.29
N GLU A 55 -8.52 -4.90 -4.29
CA GLU A 55 -7.81 -3.94 -5.14
C GLU A 55 -8.84 -3.36 -6.14
N PRO A 56 -9.20 -2.05 -6.03
CA PRO A 56 -10.31 -1.49 -6.77
C PRO A 56 -10.21 -1.62 -8.29
N ASP A 57 -8.99 -1.56 -8.85
CA ASP A 57 -8.75 -1.73 -10.29
C ASP A 57 -8.51 -3.18 -10.72
N LEU A 58 -8.61 -4.15 -9.81
CA LEU A 58 -8.49 -5.59 -10.06
C LEU A 58 -9.73 -6.31 -9.56
N ARG A 59 -10.79 -6.33 -10.38
CA ARG A 59 -12.10 -6.88 -10.05
C ARG A 59 -12.19 -8.41 -10.11
N ALA A 60 -11.04 -9.09 -10.26
CA ALA A 60 -10.92 -10.54 -10.23
C ALA A 60 -11.51 -11.11 -8.92
N ALA A 61 -12.22 -12.23 -9.01
CA ALA A 61 -12.74 -12.96 -7.85
C ALA A 61 -11.65 -13.79 -7.17
N GLU A 62 -10.69 -14.23 -7.98
CA GLU A 62 -9.53 -15.00 -7.58
C GLU A 62 -8.64 -14.22 -6.62
N SER A 63 -7.90 -14.95 -5.79
CA SER A 63 -6.90 -14.36 -4.91
C SER A 63 -5.78 -13.73 -5.74
N GLN A 64 -5.37 -12.51 -5.39
CA GLN A 64 -4.44 -11.70 -6.17
C GLN A 64 -3.41 -11.00 -5.26
N PRO A 65 -2.17 -10.76 -5.73
CA PRO A 65 -1.16 -10.00 -4.97
C PRO A 65 -1.68 -8.61 -4.52
N GLY A 66 -2.42 -7.89 -5.37
CA GLY A 66 -3.06 -6.62 -4.98
C GLY A 66 -4.12 -6.76 -3.88
N GLY A 67 -4.88 -7.86 -3.88
CA GLY A 67 -5.78 -8.17 -2.77
C GLY A 67 -5.00 -8.48 -1.48
N ALA A 68 -3.91 -9.25 -1.58
CA ALA A 68 -3.05 -9.54 -0.45
C ALA A 68 -2.43 -8.28 0.16
N LEU A 69 -2.01 -7.30 -0.65
CA LEU A 69 -1.55 -5.99 -0.17
C LEU A 69 -2.59 -5.35 0.76
N HIS A 70 -3.79 -5.13 0.27
CA HIS A 70 -4.83 -4.43 1.01
C HIS A 70 -5.33 -5.20 2.25
N ALA A 71 -5.34 -6.53 2.20
CA ALA A 71 -5.64 -7.33 3.37
C ALA A 71 -4.54 -7.19 4.44
N MET A 72 -3.27 -7.21 4.03
CA MET A 72 -2.14 -7.01 4.93
C MET A 72 -2.13 -5.60 5.54
N GLU A 73 -2.57 -4.57 4.81
CA GLU A 73 -2.75 -3.21 5.35
C GLU A 73 -3.72 -3.19 6.52
N VAL A 74 -4.85 -3.89 6.39
CA VAL A 74 -5.81 -4.03 7.50
C VAL A 74 -5.15 -4.71 8.70
N PHE A 75 -4.36 -5.77 8.49
CA PHE A 75 -3.69 -6.48 9.57
C PHE A 75 -2.61 -5.63 10.27
N ALA A 76 -1.96 -4.72 9.55
CA ALA A 76 -1.05 -3.76 10.14
C ALA A 76 -1.80 -2.71 10.96
N GLU A 77 -2.96 -2.25 10.47
CA GLU A 77 -3.77 -1.20 11.10
C GLU A 77 -4.43 -1.63 12.42
N ILE A 78 -4.87 -2.89 12.55
CA ILE A 78 -5.63 -3.34 13.73
C ILE A 78 -4.83 -3.39 15.04
N GLY A 79 -3.50 -3.27 14.99
CA GLY A 79 -2.67 -3.18 16.19
C GLY A 79 -2.63 -4.46 17.05
N THR A 80 -3.05 -5.61 16.50
CA THR A 80 -3.14 -6.89 17.22
C THR A 80 -2.91 -8.06 16.26
N THR A 81 -2.54 -9.21 16.81
CA THR A 81 -2.28 -10.45 16.04
C THR A 81 -3.58 -11.05 15.50
N THR A 82 -3.50 -11.68 14.32
CA THR A 82 -4.63 -12.39 13.71
C THR A 82 -4.14 -13.60 12.92
N PRO A 83 -4.77 -14.78 13.03
CA PRO A 83 -4.40 -15.95 12.24
C PRO A 83 -4.42 -15.70 10.72
N ARG A 84 -5.27 -14.76 10.27
CA ARG A 84 -5.41 -14.39 8.85
C ARG A 84 -4.10 -13.87 8.24
N ALA A 85 -3.25 -13.22 9.04
CA ALA A 85 -1.98 -12.71 8.55
C ALA A 85 -1.00 -13.85 8.25
N VAL A 86 -0.97 -14.88 9.10
CA VAL A 86 -0.18 -16.09 8.88
C VAL A 86 -0.72 -16.88 7.67
N GLU A 87 -2.03 -17.08 7.60
CA GLU A 87 -2.68 -17.77 6.47
C GLU A 87 -2.46 -17.03 5.13
N LEU A 88 -2.38 -15.70 5.16
CA LEU A 88 -2.04 -14.91 3.99
C LEU A 88 -0.56 -15.07 3.60
N CYS A 89 0.35 -15.20 4.57
CA CYS A 89 1.74 -15.55 4.32
C CYS A 89 1.88 -16.97 3.73
N ASP A 90 1.09 -17.94 4.21
CA ASP A 90 1.01 -19.28 3.62
C ASP A 90 0.58 -19.19 2.15
N TRP A 91 -0.48 -18.43 1.85
CA TRP A 91 -0.94 -18.22 0.48
C TRP A 91 0.13 -17.55 -0.39
N LEU A 92 0.79 -16.51 0.11
CA LEU A 92 1.89 -15.83 -0.59
C LEU A 92 3.07 -16.78 -0.86
N GLU A 93 3.35 -17.73 0.03
CA GLU A 93 4.34 -18.78 -0.23
C GLU A 93 3.94 -19.67 -1.42
N THR A 94 2.66 -20.00 -1.56
CA THR A 94 2.19 -20.86 -2.66
C THR A 94 2.32 -20.24 -4.04
N ILE A 95 2.29 -18.90 -4.13
CA ILE A 95 2.40 -18.16 -5.39
C ILE A 95 3.79 -17.59 -5.64
N SER A 96 4.69 -17.71 -4.67
CA SER A 96 6.08 -17.26 -4.80
C SER A 96 6.83 -18.14 -5.79
N LEU A 97 7.66 -17.50 -6.61
CA LEU A 97 8.55 -18.17 -7.55
C LEU A 97 9.84 -18.62 -6.85
N PRO A 98 10.67 -19.49 -7.49
CA PRO A 98 11.86 -20.05 -6.83
C PRO A 98 12.88 -19.03 -6.32
N ASP A 99 12.85 -17.80 -6.85
CA ASP A 99 13.70 -16.70 -6.40
C ASP A 99 13.15 -15.95 -5.17
N GLY A 100 11.99 -16.33 -4.64
CA GLY A 100 11.35 -15.72 -3.48
C GLY A 100 10.46 -14.52 -3.80
N GLY A 101 10.39 -14.08 -5.06
CA GLY A 101 9.48 -13.03 -5.48
C GLY A 101 8.08 -13.57 -5.78
N VAL A 102 7.10 -12.68 -5.78
CA VAL A 102 5.74 -12.98 -6.25
C VAL A 102 5.53 -12.34 -7.63
N PRO A 103 4.67 -12.92 -8.50
CA PRO A 103 4.30 -12.28 -9.74
C PRO A 103 3.55 -10.97 -9.48
N PHE A 104 3.48 -10.12 -10.51
CA PHE A 104 2.72 -8.87 -10.42
C PHE A 104 1.21 -9.14 -10.24
N ALA A 105 0.68 -10.06 -11.03
CA ALA A 105 -0.70 -10.54 -10.97
C ALA A 105 -0.75 -12.03 -11.34
N LEU A 106 -1.84 -12.69 -10.93
CA LEU A 106 -2.17 -14.05 -11.31
C LEU A 106 -3.23 -14.05 -12.42
N PRO A 107 -3.43 -15.16 -13.15
CA PRO A 107 -4.45 -15.26 -14.19
C PRO A 107 -5.84 -14.82 -13.70
N VAL A 108 -6.52 -14.02 -14.52
CA VAL A 108 -7.87 -13.50 -14.25
C VAL A 108 -8.85 -14.16 -15.22
N ALA A 109 -9.88 -14.84 -14.71
CA ALA A 109 -10.86 -15.51 -15.56
C ALA A 109 -11.82 -14.53 -16.27
N ASP A 110 -12.26 -13.49 -15.56
CA ASP A 110 -13.09 -12.41 -16.10
C ASP A 110 -12.34 -11.07 -16.05
N PRO A 111 -11.84 -10.56 -17.20
CA PRO A 111 -11.10 -9.31 -17.24
C PRO A 111 -11.98 -8.06 -17.07
N ALA A 112 -13.32 -8.20 -16.99
CA ALA A 112 -14.23 -7.08 -16.88
C ALA A 112 -13.92 -6.22 -15.64
N GLY A 113 -13.73 -4.92 -15.86
CA GLY A 113 -13.41 -3.96 -14.79
C GLY A 113 -11.99 -4.06 -14.24
N CYS A 114 -11.12 -4.89 -14.82
CA CYS A 114 -9.70 -4.94 -14.46
C CYS A 114 -8.87 -3.98 -15.32
N ALA A 115 -7.95 -3.26 -14.71
CA ALA A 115 -7.00 -2.42 -15.45
C ALA A 115 -6.09 -3.28 -16.35
N PRO A 116 -5.73 -2.80 -17.57
CA PRO A 116 -4.91 -3.56 -18.51
C PRO A 116 -3.57 -4.03 -17.96
N PHE A 117 -2.94 -3.25 -17.07
CA PHE A 117 -1.65 -3.62 -16.49
C PHE A 117 -1.74 -4.83 -15.53
N TRP A 118 -2.92 -5.16 -14.99
CA TRP A 118 -3.12 -6.42 -14.26
C TRP A 118 -3.24 -7.63 -15.19
N LEU A 119 -3.65 -7.42 -16.45
CA LEU A 119 -3.91 -8.47 -17.42
C LEU A 119 -2.71 -8.76 -18.33
N GLN A 120 -1.79 -7.81 -18.47
CA GLN A 120 -0.65 -7.84 -19.40
C GLN A 120 0.65 -8.24 -18.71
N VAL A 121 0.60 -9.21 -17.79
CA VAL A 121 1.77 -9.69 -17.05
C VAL A 121 2.01 -11.17 -17.22
N ASP A 122 3.27 -11.58 -17.11
CA ASP A 122 3.66 -12.98 -17.08
C ASP A 122 3.62 -13.48 -15.61
N PRO A 123 2.66 -14.34 -15.23
CA PRO A 123 2.57 -14.85 -13.86
C PRO A 123 3.74 -15.79 -13.49
N LYS A 124 4.65 -16.10 -14.42
CA LYS A 124 5.85 -16.90 -14.20
C LYS A 124 7.10 -16.06 -13.94
N GLN A 125 6.96 -14.74 -13.86
CA GLN A 125 8.04 -13.82 -13.55
C GLN A 125 7.75 -13.05 -12.28
N SER A 126 8.75 -12.98 -11.40
CA SER A 126 8.68 -12.19 -10.18
C SER A 126 8.71 -10.70 -10.54
N ALA A 127 7.95 -9.90 -9.81
CA ALA A 127 7.95 -8.45 -9.96
C ALA A 127 8.40 -7.79 -8.65
N LEU A 128 9.37 -6.88 -8.74
CA LEU A 128 9.81 -6.12 -7.57
C LEU A 128 8.68 -5.28 -7.00
N GLN A 129 7.89 -4.61 -7.85
CA GLN A 129 6.76 -3.80 -7.39
C GLN A 129 5.79 -4.57 -6.48
N SER A 130 5.28 -5.73 -6.92
CA SER A 130 4.32 -6.50 -6.12
C SER A 130 4.96 -7.16 -4.92
N THR A 131 6.16 -7.72 -5.06
CA THR A 131 6.86 -8.31 -3.92
C THR A 131 7.15 -7.25 -2.86
N ALA A 132 7.60 -6.06 -3.25
CA ALA A 132 7.87 -4.96 -2.33
C ALA A 132 6.60 -4.48 -1.62
N PHE A 133 5.46 -4.32 -2.32
CA PHE A 133 4.25 -3.84 -1.65
C PHE A 133 3.78 -4.81 -0.56
N VAL A 134 3.79 -6.13 -0.79
CA VAL A 134 3.24 -7.07 0.21
C VAL A 134 4.24 -7.25 1.34
N THR A 135 5.52 -7.28 1.01
CA THR A 135 6.62 -7.43 1.98
C THR A 135 6.69 -6.23 2.91
N ALA A 136 6.56 -5.01 2.38
CA ALA A 136 6.55 -3.78 3.19
C ALA A 136 5.49 -3.85 4.28
N VAL A 137 4.27 -4.25 3.93
CA VAL A 137 3.17 -4.29 4.89
C VAL A 137 3.26 -5.51 5.81
N ALA A 138 3.71 -6.65 5.31
CA ALA A 138 3.94 -7.84 6.13
C ALA A 138 5.02 -7.59 7.20
N LEU A 139 6.08 -6.83 6.88
CA LEU A 139 7.09 -6.40 7.84
C LEU A 139 6.49 -5.52 8.94
N ARG A 140 5.53 -4.64 8.62
CA ARG A 140 4.79 -3.86 9.64
C ARG A 140 3.93 -4.76 10.53
N VAL A 141 3.29 -5.78 9.96
CA VAL A 141 2.55 -6.79 10.75
C VAL A 141 3.51 -7.57 11.66
N ALA A 142 4.70 -7.92 11.16
CA ALA A 142 5.73 -8.63 11.91
C ALA A 142 6.26 -7.84 13.12
N GLU A 143 6.15 -6.50 13.14
CA GLU A 143 6.50 -5.68 14.32
C GLU A 143 5.67 -6.07 15.56
N GLN A 144 4.46 -6.62 15.36
CA GLN A 144 3.53 -7.00 16.44
C GLN A 144 3.12 -8.48 16.44
N ASP A 145 3.35 -9.21 15.34
CA ASP A 145 2.99 -10.62 15.20
C ASP A 145 4.24 -11.50 14.98
N PRO A 146 4.74 -12.16 16.03
CA PRO A 146 5.91 -13.04 15.94
C PRO A 146 5.75 -14.18 14.93
N ALA A 147 4.51 -14.68 14.72
CA ALA A 147 4.30 -15.77 13.76
C ALA A 147 4.51 -15.30 12.32
N VAL A 148 4.15 -14.05 12.01
CA VAL A 148 4.45 -13.42 10.71
C VAL A 148 5.96 -13.11 10.61
N ALA A 149 6.57 -12.61 11.70
CA ALA A 149 8.00 -12.30 11.74
C ALA A 149 8.89 -13.54 11.48
N GLU A 150 8.48 -14.69 11.99
CA GLU A 150 9.20 -15.97 11.83
C GLU A 150 8.80 -16.72 10.54
N HIS A 151 7.84 -16.23 9.78
CA HIS A 151 7.30 -16.94 8.61
C HIS A 151 8.36 -17.08 7.49
N PRO A 152 8.60 -18.29 6.95
CA PRO A 152 9.63 -18.52 5.91
C PRO A 152 9.46 -17.66 4.65
N TRP A 153 8.22 -17.47 4.20
CA TRP A 153 7.91 -16.59 3.06
C TRP A 153 8.47 -15.17 3.23
N LEU A 154 8.27 -14.55 4.41
CA LEU A 154 8.65 -13.16 4.63
C LEU A 154 10.16 -12.97 4.44
N ARG A 155 10.97 -13.89 4.97
CA ARG A 155 12.43 -13.87 4.77
C ARG A 155 12.82 -13.98 3.30
N LYS A 156 12.21 -14.93 2.56
CA LYS A 156 12.49 -15.12 1.13
C LYS A 156 12.11 -13.88 0.30
N ALA A 157 10.99 -13.25 0.64
CA ALA A 157 10.51 -12.05 -0.05
C ALA A 157 11.41 -10.83 0.23
N VAL A 158 11.89 -10.66 1.47
CA VAL A 158 12.91 -9.65 1.81
C VAL A 158 14.19 -9.88 1.02
N ASP A 159 14.71 -11.12 1.02
CA ASP A 159 15.92 -11.47 0.28
C ASP A 159 15.78 -11.21 -1.22
N TYR A 160 14.62 -11.52 -1.81
CA TYR A 160 14.30 -11.18 -3.19
C TYR A 160 14.34 -9.67 -3.42
N CYS A 161 13.63 -8.89 -2.60
CA CYS A 161 13.55 -7.45 -2.77
C CYS A 161 14.92 -6.79 -2.64
N PHE A 162 15.75 -7.23 -1.69
CA PHE A 162 17.10 -6.70 -1.53
C PHE A 162 17.98 -6.97 -2.74
N ARG A 163 17.97 -8.21 -3.26
CA ARG A 163 18.70 -8.53 -4.50
C ARG A 163 18.21 -7.72 -5.71
N ALA A 164 16.89 -7.60 -5.86
CA ALA A 164 16.30 -6.87 -6.97
C ALA A 164 16.60 -5.37 -6.89
N ILE A 165 16.55 -4.75 -5.70
CA ILE A 165 16.92 -3.35 -5.48
C ILE A 165 18.43 -3.14 -5.71
N ASP A 166 19.27 -4.07 -5.25
CA ASP A 166 20.71 -4.00 -5.49
C ASP A 166 21.07 -4.13 -6.97
N ALA A 167 20.25 -4.84 -7.77
CA ALA A 167 20.46 -4.95 -9.22
C ALA A 167 20.05 -3.70 -10.02
N ILE A 168 19.36 -2.72 -9.41
CA ILE A 168 18.97 -1.47 -10.08
C ILE A 168 20.21 -0.62 -10.36
N ASN A 169 20.42 -0.27 -11.63
CA ASN A 169 21.52 0.60 -12.06
C ASN A 169 21.05 1.90 -12.74
N ASP A 170 19.81 1.92 -13.23
CA ASP A 170 19.15 3.09 -13.82
C ASP A 170 17.91 3.47 -13.00
N ARG A 171 17.34 4.66 -13.25
CA ARG A 171 16.14 5.11 -12.53
C ARG A 171 14.99 4.09 -12.75
N PRO A 172 14.49 3.44 -11.70
CA PRO A 172 13.39 2.49 -11.81
C PRO A 172 12.06 3.19 -12.10
N PHE A 173 11.03 2.42 -12.46
CA PHE A 173 9.66 2.92 -12.57
C PHE A 173 9.20 3.53 -11.23
N ALA A 174 8.49 4.66 -11.28
CA ALA A 174 8.20 5.47 -10.10
C ALA A 174 7.44 4.70 -9.00
N ILE A 175 6.40 3.95 -9.38
CA ILE A 175 5.57 3.19 -8.45
C ILE A 175 6.35 2.04 -7.81
N GLU A 176 7.14 1.32 -8.61
CA GLU A 176 8.04 0.28 -8.10
C GLU A 176 9.06 0.84 -7.11
N MET A 177 9.67 2.00 -7.42
CA MET A 177 10.59 2.69 -6.53
C MET A 177 9.93 3.07 -5.19
N CYS A 178 8.68 3.53 -5.25
CA CYS A 178 7.91 3.92 -4.07
C CYS A 178 7.72 2.74 -3.12
N PHE A 179 7.21 1.61 -3.64
CA PHE A 179 7.04 0.40 -2.83
C PHE A 179 8.37 -0.17 -2.34
N ALA A 180 9.43 -0.12 -3.15
CA ALA A 180 10.77 -0.53 -2.73
C ALA A 180 11.28 0.30 -1.55
N ILE A 181 11.10 1.63 -1.59
CA ILE A 181 11.47 2.53 -0.47
C ILE A 181 10.64 2.21 0.78
N GLN A 182 9.32 2.03 0.65
CA GLN A 182 8.47 1.68 1.80
C GLN A 182 8.84 0.30 2.40
N MET A 183 9.26 -0.66 1.56
CA MET A 183 9.74 -1.95 2.02
C MET A 183 11.05 -1.81 2.83
N LEU A 184 11.99 -0.98 2.35
CA LEU A 184 13.24 -0.71 3.06
C LEU A 184 13.00 0.01 4.40
N ASP A 185 12.01 0.90 4.48
CA ASP A 185 11.59 1.54 5.72
C ASP A 185 11.07 0.53 6.76
N ALA A 186 10.24 -0.41 6.32
CA ALA A 186 9.70 -1.46 7.18
C ALA A 186 10.77 -2.48 7.58
N ALA A 187 11.79 -2.71 6.73
CA ALA A 187 12.88 -3.64 7.00
C ALA A 187 13.97 -3.08 7.92
N HIS A 188 14.08 -1.74 8.04
CA HIS A 188 15.25 -1.09 8.62
C HIS A 188 15.61 -1.48 10.06
N SER A 189 14.61 -1.72 10.91
CA SER A 189 14.84 -2.11 12.31
C SER A 189 15.44 -3.53 12.45
N THR A 190 15.20 -4.38 11.45
CA THR A 190 15.56 -5.80 11.46
C THR A 190 16.78 -6.10 10.60
N TYR A 191 16.93 -5.39 9.47
CA TYR A 191 17.94 -5.67 8.45
C TYR A 191 18.86 -4.47 8.21
N SER A 192 20.13 -4.64 8.55
CA SER A 192 21.14 -3.58 8.46
C SER A 192 21.40 -3.08 7.04
N GLU A 193 21.20 -3.95 6.05
CA GLU A 193 21.40 -3.72 4.62
C GLU A 193 20.39 -2.72 4.05
N ALA A 194 19.21 -2.61 4.68
CA ALA A 194 18.12 -1.76 4.21
C ALA A 194 18.54 -0.29 4.07
N GLN A 195 19.40 0.18 4.98
CA GLN A 195 19.89 1.56 4.99
C GLN A 195 20.68 1.89 3.71
N GLY A 196 21.60 1.02 3.30
CA GLY A 196 22.43 1.25 2.12
C GLY A 196 21.62 1.19 0.82
N LEU A 197 20.65 0.28 0.75
CA LEU A 197 19.72 0.19 -0.39
C LEU A 197 18.79 1.41 -0.44
N LEU A 198 18.39 1.96 0.71
CA LEU A 198 17.58 3.18 0.77
C LEU A 198 18.38 4.40 0.29
N ASP A 199 19.65 4.51 0.68
CA ASP A 199 20.58 5.53 0.16
C ASP A 199 20.70 5.44 -1.37
N LYS A 200 20.83 4.22 -1.89
CA LYS A 200 20.90 3.96 -3.33
C LYS A 200 19.62 4.36 -4.05
N LEU A 201 18.43 4.03 -3.56
CA LEU A 201 17.19 4.45 -4.23
C LEU A 201 16.93 5.95 -4.09
N GLY A 202 17.29 6.53 -2.95
CA GLY A 202 17.15 7.96 -2.68
C GLY A 202 17.84 8.86 -3.71
N GLN A 203 18.92 8.39 -4.35
CA GLN A 203 19.62 9.15 -5.39
C GLN A 203 18.77 9.42 -6.64
N TYR A 204 17.72 8.62 -6.86
CA TYR A 204 16.83 8.78 -8.01
C TYR A 204 15.68 9.76 -7.76
N ILE A 205 15.47 10.18 -6.51
CA ILE A 205 14.45 11.16 -6.12
C ILE A 205 14.95 12.57 -6.45
N PRO A 206 14.23 13.34 -7.28
CA PRO A 206 14.56 14.73 -7.54
C PRO A 206 14.53 15.61 -6.29
N ALA A 207 15.24 16.74 -6.32
CA ALA A 207 15.34 17.65 -5.17
C ALA A 207 14.01 18.29 -4.76
N ASP A 208 13.04 18.36 -5.66
CA ASP A 208 11.67 18.81 -5.43
C ASP A 208 10.72 17.66 -5.01
N GLY A 209 11.24 16.45 -4.81
CA GLY A 209 10.50 15.29 -4.33
C GLY A 209 9.41 14.79 -5.27
N MET A 210 9.35 15.28 -6.51
CA MET A 210 8.32 14.94 -7.49
C MET A 210 8.86 13.95 -8.52
N VAL A 211 8.26 12.76 -8.58
CA VAL A 211 8.65 11.68 -9.50
C VAL A 211 7.48 11.37 -10.45
N PRO A 212 7.51 11.85 -11.71
CA PRO A 212 6.46 11.59 -12.68
C PRO A 212 6.29 10.10 -12.99
N VAL A 213 5.05 9.64 -13.13
CA VAL A 213 4.74 8.25 -13.48
C VAL A 213 4.72 8.10 -15.01
N ALA A 214 5.76 7.48 -15.56
CA ALA A 214 5.86 7.24 -17.00
C ALA A 214 4.75 6.29 -17.48
N GLY A 215 3.97 6.70 -18.47
CA GLY A 215 2.83 5.93 -18.99
C GLY A 215 1.56 6.02 -18.14
N GLY A 216 1.59 6.80 -17.04
CA GLY A 216 0.42 7.14 -16.24
C GLY A 216 -0.45 8.24 -16.85
N LYS A 217 -1.44 8.69 -16.09
CA LYS A 217 -2.29 9.82 -16.45
C LYS A 217 -1.46 11.10 -16.62
N GLU A 218 -1.90 12.02 -17.48
CA GLU A 218 -1.25 13.33 -17.60
C GLU A 218 -1.19 14.03 -16.23
N GLY A 219 0.03 14.34 -15.78
CA GLY A 219 0.28 14.96 -14.48
C GLY A 219 0.41 13.98 -13.30
N GLU A 220 0.22 12.68 -13.49
CA GLU A 220 0.40 11.65 -12.44
C GLU A 220 1.83 11.67 -11.90
N THR A 221 1.97 11.92 -10.61
CA THR A 221 3.27 12.20 -9.99
C THR A 221 3.28 11.73 -8.55
N LEU A 222 4.24 10.86 -8.22
CA LEU A 222 4.51 10.50 -6.82
C LEU A 222 5.28 11.62 -6.13
N ARG A 223 4.90 11.89 -4.89
CA ARG A 223 5.41 12.98 -4.06
C ARG A 223 5.95 12.44 -2.75
N ALA A 224 6.58 13.32 -1.97
CA ALA A 224 7.29 12.92 -0.76
C ALA A 224 6.46 12.12 0.25
N LEU A 225 5.17 12.44 0.42
CA LEU A 225 4.29 11.70 1.34
C LEU A 225 3.81 10.35 0.77
N ASP A 226 3.98 10.11 -0.53
CA ASP A 226 3.76 8.77 -1.12
C ASP A 226 4.96 7.86 -0.81
N PHE A 227 6.19 8.38 -0.91
CA PHE A 227 7.40 7.64 -0.53
C PHE A 227 7.59 7.49 0.98
N SER A 228 7.26 8.54 1.74
CA SER A 228 7.50 8.66 3.19
C SER A 228 6.24 9.17 3.90
N PRO A 229 5.21 8.32 4.09
CA PRO A 229 3.98 8.71 4.76
C PRO A 229 4.14 8.85 6.28
N LEU A 230 5.02 8.06 6.90
CA LEU A 230 5.21 8.00 8.36
C LEU A 230 6.41 8.86 8.81
N PRO A 231 6.30 9.67 9.88
CA PRO A 231 7.34 10.64 10.26
C PRO A 231 8.60 10.00 10.85
N ASP A 232 8.48 8.80 11.41
CA ASP A 232 9.49 8.09 12.21
C ASP A 232 10.27 7.03 11.42
N ARG A 233 10.15 7.05 10.09
CA ARG A 233 10.81 6.07 9.20
C ARG A 233 12.05 6.66 8.51
N PRO A 234 13.06 5.83 8.19
CA PRO A 234 14.33 6.27 7.60
C PRO A 234 14.19 7.06 6.29
N SER A 235 13.21 6.76 5.44
CA SER A 235 12.94 7.48 4.18
C SER A 235 12.66 8.96 4.39
N ARG A 236 12.24 9.37 5.59
CA ARG A 236 11.97 10.77 5.93
C ARG A 236 13.18 11.67 5.63
N ARG A 237 14.40 11.14 5.81
CA ARG A 237 15.66 11.87 5.56
C ARG A 237 15.93 12.16 4.07
N LEU A 238 15.22 11.49 3.16
CA LEU A 238 15.34 11.72 1.72
C LEU A 238 14.70 13.06 1.30
N PHE A 239 13.89 13.66 2.16
CA PHE A 239 13.14 14.87 1.87
C PHE A 239 13.48 15.99 2.83
N LYS A 240 13.47 17.23 2.33
CA LYS A 240 13.66 18.41 3.17
C LYS A 240 12.45 18.61 4.10
N PRO A 241 12.64 19.03 5.37
CA PRO A 241 11.54 19.26 6.31
C PRO A 241 10.47 20.23 5.77
N GLU A 242 10.89 21.32 5.14
CA GLU A 242 10.01 22.31 4.50
C GLU A 242 9.17 21.73 3.35
N LEU A 243 9.70 20.73 2.64
CA LEU A 243 8.97 20.04 1.58
C LEU A 243 7.91 19.10 2.15
N ILE A 244 8.22 18.40 3.25
CA ILE A 244 7.24 17.60 3.98
C ILE A 244 6.11 18.47 4.52
N ALA A 245 6.44 19.62 5.12
CA ALA A 245 5.44 20.56 5.62
C ALA A 245 4.51 21.05 4.50
N ALA A 246 5.06 21.44 3.34
CA ALA A 246 4.28 21.87 2.19
C ALA A 246 3.38 20.74 1.64
N GLU A 247 3.86 19.51 1.59
CA GLU A 247 3.06 18.36 1.17
C GLU A 247 1.93 18.03 2.16
N LEU A 248 2.14 18.19 3.47
CA LEU A 248 1.07 18.03 4.48
C LEU A 248 -0.01 19.09 4.32
N GLU A 249 0.38 20.35 4.09
CA GLU A 249 -0.57 21.43 3.79
C GLU A 249 -1.36 21.17 2.49
N ARG A 250 -0.69 20.65 1.45
CA ARG A 250 -1.34 20.24 0.20
C ARG A 250 -2.35 19.13 0.44
N VAL A 251 -1.97 18.06 1.13
CA VAL A 251 -2.87 16.94 1.44
C VAL A 251 -4.08 17.43 2.22
N ALA A 252 -3.89 18.28 3.23
CA ALA A 252 -5.01 18.87 3.98
C ALA A 252 -5.91 19.75 3.08
N GLY A 253 -5.33 20.51 2.16
CA GLY A 253 -6.05 21.39 1.22
C GLY A 253 -6.73 20.68 0.05
N GLU A 254 -6.44 19.39 -0.19
CA GLU A 254 -6.99 18.64 -1.31
C GLU A 254 -8.35 17.99 -1.04
N GLN A 255 -8.83 18.07 0.20
CA GLN A 255 -10.16 17.62 0.57
C GLN A 255 -11.21 18.29 -0.33
N LYS A 256 -12.10 17.47 -0.91
CA LYS A 256 -13.18 17.95 -1.79
C LYS A 256 -14.36 18.45 -0.98
N GLU A 257 -15.28 19.14 -1.66
CA GLU A 257 -16.48 19.70 -1.02
C GLU A 257 -17.36 18.64 -0.34
N ASP A 258 -17.41 17.44 -0.92
CA ASP A 258 -18.13 16.28 -0.38
C ASP A 258 -17.42 15.58 0.79
N GLY A 259 -16.21 16.05 1.15
CA GLY A 259 -15.42 15.59 2.29
C GLY A 259 -14.37 14.53 1.98
N GLY A 260 -14.37 13.95 0.78
CA GLY A 260 -13.41 12.91 0.39
C GLY A 260 -12.15 13.46 -0.28
N TRP A 261 -11.18 12.57 -0.52
CA TRP A 261 -10.01 12.83 -1.37
C TRP A 261 -10.14 12.11 -2.71
N THR A 262 -9.34 12.54 -3.69
CA THR A 262 -9.26 11.92 -5.02
C THR A 262 -7.88 11.30 -5.24
N VAL A 263 -7.81 10.33 -6.14
CA VAL A 263 -6.55 9.82 -6.69
C VAL A 263 -6.18 10.58 -7.96
N ASP A 264 -4.90 10.64 -8.29
CA ASP A 264 -4.37 11.35 -9.46
C ASP A 264 -4.19 10.45 -10.69
N PHE A 265 -4.25 9.13 -10.51
CA PHE A 265 -4.18 8.11 -11.56
C PHE A 265 -5.54 7.79 -12.22
N HIS A 266 -5.54 6.92 -13.24
CA HIS A 266 -6.74 6.44 -13.93
C HIS A 266 -7.49 5.39 -13.10
N ASN A 267 -8.82 5.48 -13.03
CA ASN A 267 -9.67 4.41 -12.51
C ASN A 267 -10.22 3.58 -13.68
N TYR A 268 -10.39 2.27 -13.49
CA TYR A 268 -10.75 1.34 -14.57
C TYR A 268 -12.18 0.78 -14.46
N SER A 269 -12.94 1.21 -13.45
CA SER A 269 -14.39 1.03 -13.39
C SER A 269 -15.08 2.14 -12.58
N PRO A 270 -16.39 2.39 -12.77
CA PRO A 270 -17.13 3.34 -11.92
C PRO A 270 -17.12 2.96 -10.43
N ALA A 271 -17.05 1.67 -10.12
CA ALA A 271 -16.91 1.20 -8.74
C ALA A 271 -15.52 1.55 -8.18
N ALA A 272 -14.47 1.33 -8.98
CA ALA A 272 -13.09 1.63 -8.60
C ALA A 272 -12.91 3.10 -8.21
N GLU A 273 -13.55 4.03 -8.93
CA GLU A 273 -13.47 5.46 -8.59
C GLU A 273 -13.93 5.73 -7.16
N LEU A 274 -15.10 5.23 -6.73
CA LEU A 274 -15.60 5.47 -5.37
C LEU A 274 -14.80 4.69 -4.31
N GLU A 275 -14.38 3.47 -4.61
CA GLU A 275 -13.56 2.65 -3.71
C GLU A 275 -12.18 3.29 -3.48
N TRP A 276 -11.52 3.77 -4.53
CA TRP A 276 -10.27 4.50 -4.41
C TRP A 276 -10.40 5.81 -3.62
N ARG A 277 -11.52 6.53 -3.79
CA ARG A 277 -11.77 7.73 -2.96
C ARG A 277 -11.96 7.38 -1.48
N GLY A 278 -12.62 6.26 -1.18
CA GLY A 278 -12.73 5.73 0.18
C GLY A 278 -11.36 5.40 0.78
N TYR A 279 -10.59 4.58 0.07
CA TYR A 279 -9.22 4.21 0.42
C TYR A 279 -8.33 5.45 0.62
N ARG A 280 -8.36 6.39 -0.33
CA ARG A 280 -7.54 7.60 -0.30
C ARG A 280 -7.93 8.54 0.85
N THR A 281 -9.20 8.58 1.22
CA THR A 281 -9.65 9.35 2.38
C THR A 281 -9.08 8.79 3.68
N VAL A 282 -9.10 7.47 3.87
CA VAL A 282 -8.44 6.81 5.02
C VAL A 282 -6.93 7.11 5.03
N SER A 283 -6.27 6.97 3.87
CA SER A 283 -4.85 7.25 3.71
C SER A 283 -4.49 8.71 4.06
N ALA A 284 -5.23 9.69 3.53
CA ALA A 284 -4.99 11.11 3.79
C ALA A 284 -5.14 11.45 5.27
N VAL A 285 -6.23 10.99 5.91
CA VAL A 285 -6.46 11.21 7.34
C VAL A 285 -5.39 10.52 8.18
N SER A 286 -4.96 9.31 7.79
CA SER A 286 -3.88 8.59 8.47
C SER A 286 -2.56 9.35 8.38
N ILE A 287 -2.17 9.83 7.19
CA ILE A 287 -0.95 10.62 6.98
C ILE A 287 -0.98 11.89 7.84
N LEU A 288 -2.07 12.65 7.77
CA LEU A 288 -2.21 13.88 8.55
C LEU A 288 -2.15 13.60 10.05
N ARG A 289 -2.80 12.54 10.54
CA ARG A 289 -2.78 12.16 11.95
C ARG A 289 -1.38 11.77 12.42
N HIS A 290 -0.69 10.88 11.71
CA HIS A 290 0.65 10.45 12.11
C HIS A 290 1.65 11.61 12.12
N ASN A 291 1.49 12.58 11.22
CA ASN A 291 2.35 13.76 11.15
C ASN A 291 1.88 14.92 12.05
N SER A 292 0.93 14.69 12.97
CA SER A 292 0.37 15.73 13.86
C SER A 292 -0.17 16.96 13.12
N ALA A 293 -0.71 16.74 11.90
CA ALA A 293 -1.28 17.75 11.02
C ALA A 293 -2.81 17.59 10.86
N LEU A 294 -3.42 16.67 11.62
CA LEU A 294 -4.86 16.64 11.85
C LEU A 294 -5.17 17.79 12.82
N GLY A 295 -5.93 18.79 12.37
CA GLY A 295 -6.29 19.97 13.16
C GLY A 295 -7.07 19.65 14.43
#